data_AF-A0A7M2A9S4-F1
#
_entry.id   AF-A0A7M2A9S4-F1
#
_cell.length_a   1.000
_cell.length_b   1.000
_cell.length_c   1.000
_cell.angle_alpha   90.00
_cell.angle_beta   90.00
_cell.angle_gamma   90.00
#
_symmetry.space_group_name_H-M   'P 1'
#
loop_
_entity.id
_entity.type
_entity.pdbx_description
1 polymer ?
#
loop_
_entity_poly.entity_id
_entity_poly.type
_entity_poly.pdbx_seq_one_letter_code
_entity_poly.pdbx_strand_id
1 'polypeptide(L)'
;MYMVTRTFKPVPAEELDQFEKQHSISLPSSYRKWLEQYGEGTYTGWMNVQRPDQEVLKPFAEYDFWMHTEDTPVTQDQLQECISIGSSVDGDFLAVHPDVEGLLWLPRHDENIILWTCPEADFAETLNRIYCTYYHQDKPLTPAYFEPWNELRNHTFYHLANTTREGFMKELADLCKARFKWDAVLENEYMCKLFMASMGGYLRFNYANGREIALFYEEMDGGEGAMDHEINLFLLAHQCTALNRGGGEE
;
A
#
# COMPACT_ATOMS: atom_id res chain seq x y z
N MET A 1 3.00 7.46 -11.31
CA MET A 1 2.95 6.32 -10.39
C MET A 1 3.34 5.05 -11.13
N TYR A 2 4.17 4.20 -10.54
CA TYR A 2 4.53 2.90 -11.09
C TYR A 2 3.48 1.84 -10.67
N MET A 3 3.02 1.01 -11.60
CA MET A 3 2.11 -0.11 -11.28
C MET A 3 2.93 -1.38 -11.11
N VAL A 4 2.81 -2.05 -9.96
CA VAL A 4 3.59 -3.26 -9.65
C VAL A 4 3.21 -4.44 -10.55
N THR A 5 1.96 -4.48 -10.99
CA THR A 5 1.43 -5.48 -11.92
C THR A 5 0.59 -4.79 -13.00
N ARG A 6 0.27 -5.56 -14.05
CA ARG A 6 -0.71 -5.22 -15.09
C ARG A 6 -2.09 -5.81 -14.82
N THR A 7 -2.21 -6.65 -13.79
CA THR A 7 -3.46 -7.31 -13.44
C THR A 7 -4.17 -6.53 -12.34
N PHE A 8 -5.24 -5.83 -12.70
CA PHE A 8 -6.05 -5.03 -11.78
C PHE A 8 -7.38 -5.72 -11.45
N LYS A 9 -7.95 -5.40 -10.30
CA LYS A 9 -9.30 -5.82 -9.88
C LYS A 9 -10.18 -4.58 -9.69
N PRO A 10 -10.47 -3.81 -10.76
CA PRO A 10 -11.23 -2.57 -10.67
C PRO A 10 -12.62 -2.81 -10.08
N VAL A 11 -13.11 -1.82 -9.32
CA VAL A 11 -14.45 -1.85 -8.74
C VAL A 11 -15.44 -1.34 -9.78
N PRO A 12 -16.52 -2.08 -10.12
CA PRO A 12 -17.53 -1.60 -11.05
C PRO A 12 -18.19 -0.30 -10.58
N ALA A 13 -18.40 0.64 -11.50
CA ALA A 13 -19.10 1.89 -11.21
C ALA A 13 -20.49 1.67 -10.57
N GLU A 14 -21.23 0.66 -11.04
CA GLU A 14 -22.56 0.31 -10.51
C GLU A 14 -22.51 -0.15 -9.04
N GLU A 15 -21.42 -0.79 -8.60
CA GLU A 15 -21.22 -1.17 -7.21
C GLU A 15 -21.08 0.08 -6.32
N LEU A 16 -20.31 1.06 -6.79
CA LEU A 16 -20.11 2.33 -6.09
C LEU A 16 -21.39 3.19 -6.10
N ASP A 17 -22.13 3.24 -7.21
CA ASP A 17 -23.42 3.93 -7.30
C ASP A 17 -24.44 3.35 -6.31
N GLN A 18 -24.48 2.01 -6.20
CA GLN A 18 -25.36 1.33 -5.25
C GLN A 18 -24.97 1.65 -3.81
N PHE A 19 -23.67 1.66 -3.51
CA PHE A 19 -23.16 2.04 -2.18
C PHE A 19 -23.54 3.47 -1.82
N GLU A 20 -23.25 4.45 -2.69
CA GLU A 20 -23.59 5.86 -2.48
C GLU A 20 -25.08 6.07 -2.23
N LYS A 21 -25.93 5.39 -3.02
CA LYS A 21 -27.39 5.44 -2.85
C LYS A 21 -27.86 4.78 -1.56
N GLN A 22 -27.31 3.63 -1.20
CA GLN A 22 -27.69 2.88 0.00
C GLN A 22 -27.36 3.67 1.27
N HIS A 23 -26.20 4.33 1.29
CA HIS A 23 -25.68 5.05 2.46
C HIS A 23 -25.92 6.56 2.40
N SER A 24 -26.60 7.06 1.37
CA SER A 24 -26.90 8.49 1.16
C SER A 24 -25.65 9.37 1.27
N ILE A 25 -24.54 8.92 0.65
CA ILE A 25 -23.25 9.61 0.66
C ILE A 25 -22.80 9.93 -0.76
N SER A 26 -21.93 10.93 -0.90
CA SER A 26 -21.16 11.17 -2.12
C SER A 26 -19.67 10.88 -1.85
N LEU A 27 -19.14 9.86 -2.49
CA LEU A 27 -17.73 9.51 -2.43
C LEU A 27 -16.91 10.55 -3.22
N PRO A 28 -15.69 10.89 -2.77
CA PRO A 28 -14.82 11.79 -3.50
C PRO A 28 -14.56 11.26 -4.92
N SER A 29 -14.78 12.09 -5.93
CA SER A 29 -14.71 11.67 -7.34
C SER A 29 -13.33 11.14 -7.75
N SER A 30 -12.26 11.68 -7.17
CA SER A 30 -10.89 11.22 -7.39
C SER A 30 -10.64 9.82 -6.80
N TYR A 31 -11.16 9.53 -5.60
CA TYR A 31 -11.14 8.19 -5.01
C TYR A 31 -11.99 7.19 -5.81
N ARG A 32 -13.16 7.61 -6.27
CA ARG A 32 -14.04 6.78 -7.09
C ARG A 32 -13.35 6.34 -8.39
N LYS A 33 -12.77 7.30 -9.12
CA LYS A 33 -11.96 7.04 -10.33
C LYS A 33 -10.79 6.10 -10.03
N TRP A 34 -10.15 6.23 -8.87
CA TRP A 34 -9.07 5.33 -8.46
C TRP A 34 -9.55 3.87 -8.36
N LEU A 35 -10.66 3.63 -7.66
CA LEU A 35 -11.21 2.28 -7.51
C LEU A 35 -11.70 1.71 -8.85
N GLU A 36 -12.36 2.51 -9.68
CA GLU A 36 -12.82 2.10 -11.01
C GLU A 36 -11.64 1.76 -11.95
N GLN A 37 -10.49 2.39 -11.76
CA GLN A 37 -9.33 2.18 -12.62
C GLN A 37 -8.38 1.07 -12.12
N TYR A 38 -8.12 1.04 -10.82
CA TYR A 38 -7.07 0.21 -10.23
C TYR A 38 -7.59 -0.82 -9.23
N GLY A 39 -8.75 -0.57 -8.62
CA GLY A 39 -9.28 -1.36 -7.52
C GLY A 39 -8.61 -1.03 -6.18
N GLU A 40 -8.77 -1.95 -5.23
CA GLU A 40 -8.10 -1.90 -3.93
C GLU A 40 -6.61 -2.20 -4.05
N GLY A 41 -5.82 -1.65 -3.13
CA GLY A 41 -4.38 -1.88 -3.13
C GLY A 41 -3.60 -1.00 -2.19
N THR A 42 -2.29 -1.19 -2.16
CA THR A 42 -1.38 -0.40 -1.31
C THR A 42 -0.67 0.66 -2.14
N TYR A 43 -0.90 1.93 -1.80
CA TYR A 43 -0.21 3.09 -2.34
C TYR A 43 1.12 3.34 -1.62
N THR A 44 2.20 3.21 -2.38
CA THR A 44 3.59 3.47 -2.00
C THR A 44 4.00 2.86 -0.65
N GLY A 45 3.38 1.73 -0.29
CA GLY A 45 3.70 0.95 0.90
C GLY A 45 3.28 1.57 2.24
N TRP A 46 2.63 2.73 2.26
CA TRP A 46 2.23 3.40 3.50
C TRP A 46 0.71 3.51 3.68
N MET A 47 -0.05 3.51 2.57
CA MET A 47 -1.51 3.67 2.59
C MET A 47 -2.19 2.54 1.85
N ASN A 48 -3.18 1.91 2.48
CA ASN A 48 -4.10 1.00 1.82
C ASN A 48 -5.30 1.80 1.33
N VAL A 49 -5.61 1.68 0.04
CA VAL A 49 -6.85 2.17 -0.57
C VAL A 49 -7.79 0.99 -0.67
N GLN A 50 -8.94 1.11 -0.02
CA GLN A 50 -9.89 0.01 0.16
C GLN A 50 -11.23 0.37 -0.47
N ARG A 51 -12.14 -0.59 -0.59
CA ARG A 51 -13.55 -0.30 -0.83
C ARG A 51 -14.13 0.47 0.37
N PRO A 52 -15.19 1.27 0.14
CA PRO A 52 -15.84 1.96 1.25
C PRO A 52 -16.47 0.94 2.22
N ASP A 53 -16.14 1.06 3.51
CA ASP A 53 -16.59 0.16 4.57
C ASP A 53 -17.17 0.97 5.74
N GLN A 54 -18.47 0.78 5.97
CA GLN A 54 -19.22 1.43 7.03
C GLN A 54 -19.10 0.75 8.40
N GLU A 55 -18.58 -0.47 8.47
CA GLU A 55 -18.55 -1.25 9.71
C GLU A 55 -17.28 -0.99 10.52
N VAL A 56 -16.18 -0.64 9.87
CA VAL A 56 -14.85 -0.49 10.50
C VAL A 56 -14.86 0.53 11.64
N LEU A 57 -15.53 1.68 11.46
CA LEU A 57 -15.48 2.78 12.42
C LEU A 57 -16.59 2.73 13.49
N LYS A 58 -17.66 1.94 13.28
CA LYS A 58 -18.77 1.84 14.24
C LYS A 58 -18.36 1.48 15.66
N PRO A 59 -17.47 0.48 15.89
CA PRO A 59 -17.06 0.15 17.25
C PRO A 59 -16.39 1.32 17.96
N PHE A 60 -15.75 2.23 17.22
CA PHE A 60 -15.01 3.36 17.78
C PHE A 60 -15.89 4.48 18.31
N ALA A 61 -17.16 4.55 17.95
CA ALA A 61 -18.09 5.53 18.55
C ALA A 61 -18.28 5.29 20.07
N GLU A 62 -18.15 4.04 20.52
CA GLU A 62 -18.27 3.68 21.94
C GLU A 62 -16.96 3.88 22.73
N TYR A 63 -15.84 4.11 22.03
CA TYR A 63 -14.53 4.29 22.63
C TYR A 63 -14.09 5.76 22.54
N ASP A 64 -13.51 6.30 23.62
CA ASP A 64 -12.99 7.66 23.66
C ASP A 64 -11.53 7.70 23.14
N PHE A 65 -11.33 7.31 21.88
CA PHE A 65 -10.01 7.30 21.23
C PHE A 65 -9.59 8.68 20.71
N TRP A 66 -10.55 9.52 20.33
CA TRP A 66 -10.31 10.85 19.76
C TRP A 66 -11.05 11.93 20.55
N MET A 67 -10.47 13.13 20.59
CA MET A 67 -11.10 14.27 21.23
C MET A 67 -12.22 14.85 20.35
N HIS A 68 -13.42 14.90 20.92
CA HIS A 68 -14.59 15.53 20.31
C HIS A 68 -14.90 16.85 21.03
N THR A 69 -14.56 17.95 20.38
CA THR A 69 -14.81 19.32 20.80
C THR A 69 -15.71 20.03 19.78
N GLU A 70 -16.11 21.27 20.04
CA GLU A 70 -16.88 22.09 19.08
C GLU A 70 -16.10 22.34 17.77
N ASP A 71 -14.77 22.25 17.79
CA ASP A 71 -13.89 22.46 16.64
C ASP A 71 -13.55 21.14 15.90
N THR A 72 -13.95 19.98 16.43
CA THR A 72 -13.69 18.67 15.81
C THR A 72 -14.62 18.49 14.60
N PRO A 73 -14.14 17.98 13.44
CA PRO A 73 -14.94 17.90 12.21
C PRO A 73 -16.14 16.94 12.30
N VAL A 74 -16.12 16.00 13.24
CA VAL A 74 -17.22 15.10 13.55
C VAL A 74 -17.36 14.92 15.06
N THR A 75 -18.58 14.76 15.52
CA THR A 75 -18.88 14.36 16.90
C THR A 75 -18.59 12.87 17.13
N GLN A 76 -18.56 12.45 18.39
CA GLN A 76 -18.35 11.05 18.75
C GLN A 76 -19.42 10.14 18.16
N ASP A 77 -20.69 10.54 18.27
CA ASP A 77 -21.81 9.78 17.72
C ASP A 77 -21.73 9.70 16.18
N GLN A 78 -21.20 10.71 15.50
CA GLN A 78 -21.01 10.71 14.04
C GLN A 78 -19.89 9.75 13.58
N LEU A 79 -19.04 9.23 14.47
CA LEU A 79 -18.05 8.22 14.10
C LEU A 79 -18.71 6.95 13.55
N GLN A 80 -19.90 6.60 14.04
CA GLN A 80 -20.63 5.42 13.55
C GLN A 80 -21.17 5.57 12.12
N GLU A 81 -21.22 6.81 11.63
CA GLU A 81 -21.67 7.18 10.28
C GLU A 81 -20.49 7.38 9.31
N CYS A 82 -19.26 7.42 9.85
CA CYS A 82 -18.05 7.52 9.04
C CYS A 82 -17.81 6.23 8.27
N ILE A 83 -17.49 6.38 6.99
CA ILE A 83 -17.18 5.28 6.08
C ILE A 83 -15.68 5.28 5.84
N SER A 84 -15.01 4.22 6.27
CA SER A 84 -13.58 4.01 6.00
C SER A 84 -13.37 3.75 4.52
N ILE A 85 -12.37 4.41 3.92
CA ILE A 85 -11.96 4.22 2.52
C ILE A 85 -10.48 3.80 2.40
N GLY A 86 -9.79 3.68 3.54
CA GLY A 86 -8.40 3.31 3.57
C GLY A 86 -7.80 3.35 4.97
N SER A 87 -6.60 2.80 5.08
CA SER A 87 -5.86 2.72 6.34
C SER A 87 -4.36 2.85 6.12
N SER A 88 -3.66 3.50 7.06
CA SER A 88 -2.20 3.61 7.03
C SER A 88 -1.54 2.33 7.59
N VAL A 89 -0.25 2.15 7.32
CA VAL A 89 0.57 1.10 7.95
C VAL A 89 0.73 1.28 9.47
N ASP A 90 0.50 2.48 9.99
CA ASP A 90 0.54 2.77 11.42
C ASP A 90 -0.82 2.49 12.09
N GLY A 91 -1.86 2.21 11.28
CA GLY A 91 -3.21 1.91 11.73
C GLY A 91 -4.13 3.12 11.85
N ASP A 92 -3.81 4.21 11.16
CA ASP A 92 -4.69 5.38 11.02
C ASP A 92 -5.78 5.07 9.99
N PHE A 93 -6.96 5.69 10.12
CA PHE A 93 -8.04 5.57 9.13
C PHE A 93 -8.17 6.82 8.28
N LEU A 94 -8.47 6.62 7.00
CA LEU A 94 -8.97 7.65 6.11
C LEU A 94 -10.43 7.35 5.83
N ALA A 95 -11.30 8.31 6.11
CA ALA A 95 -12.73 8.13 6.05
C ALA A 95 -13.43 9.32 5.40
N VAL A 96 -14.71 9.11 5.11
CA VAL A 96 -15.65 10.14 4.67
C VAL A 96 -16.90 10.09 5.53
N HIS A 97 -17.59 11.22 5.62
CA HIS A 97 -18.86 11.32 6.35
C HIS A 97 -19.89 12.04 5.47
N PRO A 98 -21.16 11.61 5.43
CA PRO A 98 -22.18 12.21 4.55
C PRO A 98 -22.33 13.74 4.69
N ASP A 99 -22.24 14.25 5.92
CA ASP A 99 -22.39 15.67 6.22
C ASP A 99 -21.09 16.48 6.26
N VAL A 100 -19.93 15.86 5.96
CA VAL A 100 -18.62 16.54 6.00
C VAL A 100 -17.98 16.56 4.63
N GLU A 101 -17.72 17.75 4.11
CA GLU A 101 -17.00 17.92 2.85
C GLU A 101 -15.49 17.72 3.07
N GLY A 102 -14.96 16.61 2.58
CA GLY A 102 -13.53 16.30 2.61
C GLY A 102 -13.25 14.86 3.04
N LEU A 103 -12.01 14.63 3.46
CA LEU A 103 -11.56 13.36 4.03
C LEU A 103 -11.22 13.57 5.50
N LEU A 104 -11.76 12.69 6.32
CA LEU A 104 -11.42 12.60 7.74
C LEU A 104 -10.20 11.69 7.88
N TRP A 105 -9.17 12.19 8.53
CA TRP A 105 -8.03 11.40 8.99
C TRP A 105 -8.19 11.15 10.48
N LEU A 106 -8.33 9.88 10.86
CA LEU A 106 -8.50 9.43 12.23
C LEU A 106 -7.21 8.72 12.67
N PRO A 107 -6.28 9.46 13.28
CA PRO A 107 -4.96 8.93 13.62
C PRO A 107 -5.01 7.98 14.81
N ARG A 108 -4.25 6.90 14.80
CA ARG A 108 -4.18 5.97 15.93
C ARG A 108 -3.39 6.53 17.12
N HIS A 109 -2.42 7.40 16.83
CA HIS A 109 -1.43 7.88 17.78
C HIS A 109 -1.54 9.38 18.09
N ASP A 110 -2.66 9.99 17.69
CA ASP A 110 -3.03 11.37 18.00
C ASP A 110 -4.53 11.38 18.32
N GLU A 111 -4.96 12.31 19.17
CA GLU A 111 -6.35 12.44 19.61
C GLU A 111 -7.15 13.35 18.66
N ASN A 112 -6.48 14.09 17.76
CA ASN A 112 -7.13 15.06 16.88
C ASN A 112 -7.53 14.45 15.53
N ILE A 113 -8.82 14.48 15.21
CA ILE A 113 -9.33 14.14 13.88
C ILE A 113 -9.03 15.32 12.93
N ILE A 114 -8.35 15.03 11.82
CA ILE A 114 -7.92 16.05 10.87
C ILE A 114 -8.79 16.00 9.61
N LEU A 115 -9.33 17.15 9.21
CA LEU A 115 -10.07 17.28 7.95
C LEU A 115 -9.14 17.71 6.81
N TRP A 116 -9.12 16.93 5.74
CA TRP A 116 -8.39 17.22 4.50
C TRP A 116 -9.35 17.56 3.38
N THR A 117 -9.03 18.57 2.59
CA THR A 117 -9.71 18.78 1.30
C THR A 117 -9.40 17.64 0.34
N CYS A 118 -10.31 17.30 -0.57
CA CYS A 118 -10.07 16.26 -1.58
C CYS A 118 -10.36 16.81 -2.98
N PRO A 119 -9.34 17.32 -3.69
CA PRO A 119 -9.51 17.75 -5.07
C PRO A 119 -9.98 16.61 -5.98
N GLU A 120 -10.79 16.94 -7.00
CA GLU A 120 -11.36 15.98 -7.95
C GLU A 120 -10.35 15.39 -8.95
N ALA A 121 -9.15 15.98 -9.04
CA ALA A 121 -8.21 15.75 -10.13
C ALA A 121 -7.41 14.44 -9.97
N ASP A 122 -6.78 14.21 -8.81
CA ASP A 122 -5.92 13.05 -8.58
C ASP A 122 -5.90 12.65 -7.09
N PHE A 123 -6.28 11.40 -6.81
CA PHE A 123 -6.27 10.87 -5.46
C PHE A 123 -4.86 10.63 -4.93
N ALA A 124 -3.88 10.28 -5.80
CA ALA A 124 -2.48 10.15 -5.38
C ALA A 124 -1.91 11.47 -4.88
N GLU A 125 -2.31 12.60 -5.46
CA GLU A 125 -1.88 13.92 -4.99
C GLU A 125 -2.41 14.19 -3.57
N THR A 126 -3.67 13.86 -3.31
CA THR A 126 -4.27 13.94 -1.96
C THR A 126 -3.50 13.07 -0.97
N LEU A 127 -3.23 11.81 -1.31
CA LEU A 127 -2.45 10.89 -0.47
C LEU A 127 -1.03 11.43 -0.21
N ASN A 128 -0.34 11.94 -1.24
CA ASN A 128 0.98 12.55 -1.07
C ASN A 128 0.96 13.76 -0.15
N ARG A 129 -0.06 14.62 -0.26
CA ARG A 129 -0.21 15.79 0.61
C ARG A 129 -0.44 15.38 2.06
N ILE A 130 -1.32 14.40 2.30
CA ILE A 130 -1.55 13.84 3.64
C ILE A 130 -0.23 13.31 4.19
N TYR A 131 0.48 12.47 3.43
CA TYR A 131 1.76 11.90 3.85
C TYR A 131 2.78 12.98 4.24
N CYS A 132 3.01 13.96 3.35
CA CYS A 132 3.99 15.02 3.60
C CYS A 132 3.63 15.88 4.80
N THR A 133 2.35 16.23 4.94
CA THR A 133 1.91 17.17 5.98
C THR A 133 1.83 16.49 7.34
N TYR A 134 1.20 15.31 7.41
CA TYR A 134 0.97 14.58 8.66
C TYR A 134 2.26 13.98 9.22
N TYR A 135 3.11 13.36 8.37
CA TYR A 135 4.38 12.79 8.81
C TYR A 135 5.56 13.77 8.74
N HIS A 136 5.29 15.06 8.52
CA HIS A 136 6.30 16.12 8.43
C HIS A 136 7.46 15.80 7.47
N GLN A 137 7.11 15.29 6.29
CA GLN A 137 8.08 14.97 5.24
C GLN A 137 8.13 16.09 4.21
N ASP A 138 9.34 16.51 3.84
CA ASP A 138 9.54 17.56 2.84
C ASP A 138 9.04 17.17 1.44
N LYS A 139 8.99 15.87 1.16
CA LYS A 139 8.67 15.30 -0.16
C LYS A 139 7.92 13.98 -0.02
N PRO A 140 7.07 13.63 -1.00
CA PRO A 140 6.43 12.33 -1.04
C PRO A 140 7.46 11.22 -1.27
N LEU A 141 7.08 9.98 -0.95
CA LEU A 141 7.88 8.80 -1.24
C LEU A 141 8.05 8.65 -2.77
N THR A 142 9.29 8.50 -3.21
CA THR A 142 9.64 8.37 -4.63
C THR A 142 10.48 7.12 -4.92
N PRO A 143 10.21 6.38 -6.01
CA PRO A 143 9.07 6.54 -6.90
C PRO A 143 7.74 6.18 -6.21
N ALA A 144 6.68 6.95 -6.48
CA ALA A 144 5.34 6.56 -6.08
C ALA A 144 4.91 5.32 -6.86
N TYR A 145 4.33 4.35 -6.19
CA TYR A 145 3.89 3.10 -6.80
C TYR A 145 2.54 2.63 -6.23
N PHE A 146 1.86 1.72 -6.92
CA PHE A 146 0.66 1.06 -6.43
C PHE A 146 0.78 -0.46 -6.57
N GLU A 147 0.43 -1.16 -5.50
CA GLU A 147 0.35 -2.62 -5.38
C GLU A 147 -1.14 -3.05 -5.31
N PRO A 148 -1.79 -3.34 -6.45
CA PRO A 148 -3.17 -3.83 -6.48
C PRO A 148 -3.35 -5.13 -5.68
N TRP A 149 -4.49 -5.27 -5.01
CA TRP A 149 -4.88 -6.51 -4.33
C TRP A 149 -5.73 -7.36 -5.27
N ASN A 150 -5.06 -8.20 -6.05
CA ASN A 150 -5.69 -9.04 -7.07
C ASN A 150 -5.71 -10.54 -6.73
N GLU A 151 -5.26 -10.92 -5.53
CA GLU A 151 -5.20 -12.32 -5.05
C GLU A 151 -4.26 -13.25 -5.83
N LEU A 152 -3.50 -12.75 -6.82
CA LEU A 152 -2.57 -13.53 -7.64
C LEU A 152 -1.12 -13.50 -7.12
N ARG A 153 -0.86 -12.67 -6.10
CA ARG A 153 0.50 -12.43 -5.59
C ARG A 153 1.01 -13.62 -4.78
N ASN A 154 2.11 -14.19 -5.25
CA ASN A 154 2.93 -15.16 -4.55
C ASN A 154 4.17 -14.50 -3.95
N HIS A 155 4.80 -15.19 -3.00
CA HIS A 155 6.04 -14.72 -2.43
C HIS A 155 7.01 -15.85 -2.07
N THR A 156 8.31 -15.55 -2.16
CA THR A 156 9.38 -16.40 -1.64
C THR A 156 10.30 -15.57 -0.77
N PHE A 157 10.50 -16.01 0.47
CA PHE A 157 11.48 -15.43 1.37
C PHE A 157 12.81 -16.16 1.27
N TYR A 158 13.89 -15.40 1.26
CA TYR A 158 15.24 -15.91 1.30
C TYR A 158 15.96 -15.36 2.53
N HIS A 159 16.77 -16.22 3.12
CA HIS A 159 17.70 -15.86 4.17
C HIS A 159 19.12 -15.88 3.62
N LEU A 160 19.81 -14.77 3.77
CA LEU A 160 21.24 -14.69 3.49
C LEU A 160 22.01 -15.46 4.57
N ALA A 161 22.56 -16.61 4.22
CA ALA A 161 23.22 -17.50 5.18
C ALA A 161 24.61 -16.96 5.59
N ASN A 162 24.94 -17.11 6.89
CA ASN A 162 26.30 -16.99 7.43
C ASN A 162 27.11 -15.74 7.02
N THR A 163 26.50 -14.56 6.99
CA THR A 163 27.26 -13.31 6.81
C THR A 163 27.41 -12.58 8.15
N THR A 164 28.66 -12.45 8.59
CA THR A 164 29.06 -11.55 9.71
C THR A 164 29.57 -10.20 9.18
N ARG A 165 29.59 -10.03 7.85
CA ARG A 165 30.14 -8.87 7.17
C ARG A 165 29.05 -7.82 6.96
N GLU A 166 29.20 -6.71 7.68
CA GLU A 166 28.39 -5.51 7.50
C GLU A 166 28.43 -5.03 6.04
N GLY A 167 27.29 -4.57 5.51
CA GLY A 167 27.17 -4.04 4.15
C GLY A 167 27.00 -5.07 3.04
N PHE A 168 27.13 -6.38 3.30
CA PHE A 168 26.99 -7.41 2.26
C PHE A 168 25.61 -7.41 1.58
N MET A 169 24.53 -7.14 2.32
CA MET A 169 23.18 -7.05 1.75
C MET A 169 23.07 -5.94 0.69
N LYS A 170 23.74 -4.81 0.92
CA LYS A 170 23.78 -3.72 -0.04
C LYS A 170 24.61 -4.06 -1.27
N GLU A 171 25.78 -4.68 -1.07
CA GLU A 171 26.61 -5.18 -2.18
C GLU A 171 25.82 -6.17 -3.05
N LEU A 172 25.06 -7.09 -2.44
CA LEU A 172 24.22 -8.03 -3.16
C LEU A 172 23.09 -7.34 -3.94
N ALA A 173 22.45 -6.33 -3.35
CA ALA A 173 21.46 -5.52 -4.05
C ALA A 173 22.07 -4.77 -5.24
N ASP A 174 23.29 -4.23 -5.11
CA ASP A 174 24.03 -3.58 -6.20
C ASP A 174 24.37 -4.55 -7.34
N LEU A 175 24.82 -5.76 -7.01
CA LEU A 175 25.04 -6.82 -7.99
C LEU A 175 23.75 -7.20 -8.72
N CYS A 176 22.64 -7.30 -7.98
CA CYS A 176 21.33 -7.63 -8.55
C CYS A 176 20.81 -6.51 -9.48
N LYS A 177 20.99 -5.24 -9.09
CA LYS A 177 20.70 -4.06 -9.92
C LYS A 177 21.48 -4.07 -11.23
N ALA A 178 22.76 -4.46 -11.20
CA ALA A 178 23.60 -4.52 -12.39
C ALA A 178 23.30 -5.72 -13.30
N ARG A 179 22.84 -6.83 -12.72
CA ARG A 179 22.63 -8.10 -13.44
C ARG A 179 21.32 -8.14 -14.25
N PHE A 180 20.28 -7.48 -13.76
CA PHE A 180 18.93 -7.51 -14.33
C PHE A 180 18.46 -6.12 -14.74
N LYS A 181 17.51 -6.06 -15.68
CA LYS A 181 16.86 -4.81 -16.06
C LYS A 181 15.62 -4.61 -15.18
N TRP A 182 15.64 -3.56 -14.37
CA TRP A 182 14.54 -3.18 -13.48
C TRP A 182 13.77 -2.00 -14.05
N ASP A 183 12.45 -2.01 -13.89
CA ASP A 183 11.58 -0.93 -14.39
C ASP A 183 11.62 0.28 -13.46
N ALA A 184 11.72 0.04 -12.15
CA ALA A 184 11.88 1.05 -11.12
C ALA A 184 12.71 0.53 -9.95
N VAL A 185 13.34 1.46 -9.23
CA VAL A 185 14.14 1.18 -8.03
C VAL A 185 13.71 2.14 -6.93
N LEU A 186 13.40 1.61 -5.75
CA LEU A 186 13.18 2.38 -4.53
C LEU A 186 14.18 1.91 -3.49
N GLU A 187 15.10 2.79 -3.10
CA GLU A 187 16.17 2.46 -2.15
C GLU A 187 16.29 3.57 -1.10
N ASN A 188 16.35 3.17 0.16
CA ASN A 188 16.61 4.05 1.30
C ASN A 188 17.58 3.36 2.27
N GLU A 189 17.78 3.94 3.46
CA GLU A 189 18.71 3.40 4.46
C GLU A 189 18.29 2.02 5.02
N TYR A 190 17.01 1.66 4.93
CA TYR A 190 16.45 0.44 5.51
C TYR A 190 16.15 -0.66 4.49
N MET A 191 16.00 -0.35 3.21
CA MET A 191 15.63 -1.33 2.19
C MET A 191 15.91 -0.90 0.76
N CYS A 192 15.93 -1.89 -0.14
CA CYS A 192 15.93 -1.70 -1.59
C CYS A 192 14.86 -2.58 -2.25
N LYS A 193 13.92 -1.98 -2.96
CA LYS A 193 12.90 -2.63 -3.80
C LYS A 193 13.26 -2.43 -5.27
N LEU A 194 13.35 -3.54 -5.99
CA LEU A 194 13.64 -3.60 -7.41
C LEU A 194 12.40 -4.12 -8.13
N PHE A 195 11.74 -3.27 -8.92
CA PHE A 195 10.44 -3.58 -9.50
C PHE A 195 10.55 -4.09 -10.94
N MET A 196 9.70 -5.05 -11.27
CA MET A 196 9.59 -5.62 -12.62
C MET A 196 8.14 -5.97 -12.94
N ALA A 197 7.49 -5.17 -13.79
CA ALA A 197 6.07 -5.31 -14.10
C ALA A 197 5.77 -6.58 -14.88
N SER A 198 6.74 -7.09 -15.66
CA SER A 198 6.61 -8.37 -16.36
C SER A 198 6.53 -9.58 -15.43
N MET A 199 7.03 -9.46 -14.20
CA MET A 199 6.90 -10.47 -13.15
C MET A 199 5.66 -10.25 -12.27
N GLY A 200 4.95 -9.13 -12.45
CA GLY A 200 3.86 -8.72 -11.56
C GLY A 200 4.33 -8.44 -10.14
N GLY A 201 5.56 -7.95 -9.95
CA GLY A 201 6.13 -7.88 -8.60
C GLY A 201 7.47 -7.15 -8.47
N TYR A 202 8.19 -7.51 -7.42
CA TYR A 202 9.47 -6.90 -7.05
C TYR A 202 10.32 -7.79 -6.15
N LEU A 203 11.62 -7.50 -6.13
CA LEU A 203 12.57 -8.06 -5.19
C LEU A 203 12.89 -7.00 -4.11
N ARG A 204 12.72 -7.36 -2.83
CA ARG A 204 13.03 -6.51 -1.68
C ARG A 204 14.23 -7.04 -0.92
N PHE A 205 15.26 -6.23 -0.76
CA PHE A 205 16.37 -6.44 0.17
C PHE A 205 16.09 -5.67 1.46
N ASN A 206 16.15 -6.35 2.61
CA ASN A 206 15.98 -5.73 3.92
C ASN A 206 17.35 -5.34 4.49
N TYR A 207 17.68 -4.05 4.45
CA TYR A 207 18.95 -3.53 4.99
C TYR A 207 18.91 -3.40 6.52
N ALA A 208 17.74 -3.18 7.12
CA ALA A 208 17.60 -3.02 8.56
C ALA A 208 18.03 -4.27 9.34
N ASN A 209 17.64 -5.47 8.89
CA ASN A 209 18.09 -6.73 9.51
C ASN A 209 19.29 -7.37 8.80
N GLY A 210 19.59 -6.95 7.55
CA GLY A 210 20.72 -7.41 6.76
C GLY A 210 20.68 -8.91 6.39
N ARG A 211 19.53 -9.57 6.53
CA ARG A 211 19.41 -11.04 6.39
C ARG A 211 18.28 -11.49 5.47
N GLU A 212 17.22 -10.70 5.37
CA GLU A 212 16.03 -11.11 4.63
C GLU A 212 16.00 -10.49 3.23
N ILE A 213 15.63 -11.32 2.25
CA ILE A 213 15.27 -10.91 0.91
C ILE A 213 13.89 -11.50 0.60
N ALA A 214 13.00 -10.71 0.03
CA ALA A 214 11.66 -11.15 -0.33
C ALA A 214 11.41 -10.94 -1.82
N LEU A 215 11.07 -12.01 -2.53
CA LEU A 215 10.63 -11.97 -3.92
C LEU A 215 9.10 -12.04 -3.94
N PHE A 216 8.45 -11.00 -4.46
CA PHE A 216 7.01 -10.97 -4.71
C PHE A 216 6.78 -11.05 -6.22
N TYR A 217 5.84 -11.87 -6.67
CA TYR A 217 5.55 -12.11 -8.08
C TYR A 217 4.12 -12.62 -8.28
N GLU A 218 3.61 -12.60 -9.51
CA GLU A 218 2.32 -13.21 -9.88
C GLU A 218 2.57 -14.44 -10.75
N GLU A 219 1.83 -15.53 -10.52
CA GLU A 219 1.84 -16.68 -11.44
C GLU A 219 1.01 -16.31 -12.67
N MET A 220 1.67 -16.10 -13.82
CA MET A 220 0.98 -15.83 -15.08
C MET A 220 0.68 -17.14 -15.81
N ASP A 221 -0.60 -17.41 -16.10
CA ASP A 221 -1.04 -18.58 -16.86
C ASP A 221 -0.36 -18.63 -18.23
N GLY A 222 0.51 -19.64 -18.44
CA GLY A 222 0.95 -20.08 -19.77
C GLY A 222 2.12 -19.35 -20.42
N GLY A 223 2.85 -18.46 -19.74
CA GLY A 223 4.01 -17.78 -20.33
C GLY A 223 5.00 -17.23 -19.30
N GLU A 224 6.15 -17.89 -19.22
CA GLU A 224 7.40 -17.40 -18.60
C GLU A 224 7.35 -17.00 -17.11
N GLY A 225 7.31 -18.00 -16.23
CA GLY A 225 8.04 -18.01 -14.96
C GLY A 225 9.57 -18.01 -15.16
N ALA A 226 10.07 -17.17 -16.06
CA ALA A 226 11.48 -17.12 -16.45
C ALA A 226 12.27 -16.15 -15.55
N MET A 227 11.71 -14.98 -15.25
CA MET A 227 12.46 -13.95 -14.50
C MET A 227 12.49 -14.19 -13.00
N ASP A 228 11.39 -14.61 -12.39
CA ASP A 228 11.36 -15.06 -11.00
C ASP A 228 12.28 -16.29 -10.81
N HIS A 229 12.32 -17.20 -11.79
CA HIS A 229 13.25 -18.33 -11.78
C HIS A 229 14.72 -17.88 -11.91
N GLU A 230 15.03 -16.96 -12.82
CA GLU A 230 16.38 -16.41 -12.97
C GLU A 230 16.84 -15.66 -11.71
N ILE A 231 15.96 -14.87 -11.09
CA ILE A 231 16.23 -14.18 -9.82
C ILE A 231 16.47 -15.21 -8.72
N ASN A 232 15.64 -16.26 -8.65
CA ASN A 232 15.82 -17.34 -7.69
C ASN A 232 17.19 -18.03 -7.86
N LEU A 233 17.58 -18.38 -9.09
CA LEU A 233 18.90 -18.95 -9.37
C LEU A 233 20.04 -18.00 -8.99
N PHE A 234 19.89 -16.70 -9.27
CA PHE A 234 20.85 -15.68 -8.87
C PHE A 234 21.02 -15.64 -7.35
N LEU A 235 19.92 -15.61 -6.58
CA LEU A 235 19.97 -15.57 -5.12
C LEU A 235 20.61 -16.83 -4.52
N LEU A 236 20.27 -18.01 -5.04
CA LEU A 236 20.88 -19.28 -4.62
C LEU A 236 22.40 -19.30 -4.88
N ALA A 237 22.85 -18.76 -6.01
CA ALA A 237 24.27 -18.62 -6.32
C ALA A 237 25.02 -17.65 -5.38
N HIS A 238 24.30 -16.76 -4.70
CA HIS A 238 24.84 -15.75 -3.77
C HIS A 238 24.52 -16.08 -2.31
N GLN A 239 24.52 -17.36 -1.94
CA GLN A 239 24.39 -17.83 -0.55
C GLN A 239 23.06 -17.50 0.13
N CYS A 240 22.02 -17.21 -0.64
CA CYS A 240 20.67 -17.03 -0.12
C CYS A 240 19.96 -18.38 -0.12
N THR A 241 19.35 -18.76 1.00
CA THR A 241 18.56 -19.99 1.14
C THR A 241 17.08 -19.65 1.19
N ALA A 242 16.26 -20.27 0.35
CA ALA A 242 14.81 -20.09 0.38
C ALA A 242 14.22 -20.69 1.68
N LEU A 243 13.41 -19.91 2.39
CA LEU A 243 12.82 -20.32 3.67
C LEU A 243 11.41 -20.90 3.52
N ASN A 244 10.60 -20.39 2.59
CA ASN A 244 9.27 -20.91 2.23
C ASN A 244 8.84 -20.33 0.87
N ARG A 245 8.12 -21.14 0.07
CA ARG A 245 7.27 -20.65 -1.03
C ARG A 245 5.85 -20.53 -0.50
N GLY A 246 5.37 -19.31 -0.29
CA GLY A 246 3.99 -19.06 0.12
C GLY A 246 3.14 -18.74 -1.11
N GLY A 247 2.19 -19.62 -1.41
CA GLY A 247 1.07 -19.41 -2.34
C GLY A 247 -0.21 -19.85 -1.64
N GLY A 248 -1.25 -19.04 -1.73
CA GLY A 248 -2.35 -18.94 -0.77
C GLY A 248 -3.02 -20.23 -0.30
N GLU A 249 -3.22 -20.31 1.02
CA GLU A 249 -4.39 -20.85 1.71
C GLU A 249 -4.39 -20.15 3.09
N GLU A 250 -5.29 -19.18 3.27
CA GLU A 250 -5.86 -18.87 4.61
C GLU A 250 -6.94 -19.91 4.92
#